data_AF-A0A0Q9PMN9-F1
#
_entry.id   AF-A0A0Q9PMN9-F1
#
_cell.length_a   1.000
_cell.length_b   1.000
_cell.length_c   1.000
_cell.angle_alpha   90.00
_cell.angle_beta   90.00
_cell.angle_gamma   90.00
#
_symmetry.space_group_name_H-M   'P 1'
#
loop_
_entity.id
_entity.type
_entity.pdbx_description
1 polymer ?
#
loop_
_entity_poly.entity_id
_entity_poly.type
_entity_poly.pdbx_seq_one_letter_code
_entity_poly.pdbx_strand_id
1 'polypeptide(L)'
;MKPTHGTIEFFRFLPVLVVAALLMAGCSNPAEGDRDPVALGSDLNFAGLELRSVLLVTSGQDEPARVLGTIINTTATDIELILADSDEQVPVKIPANGNREFDQTPVILNSAPEAPGARADLSVSVKGQETIINVPIQNGTFDQYRPYIPSASP
;
A
#
# COMPACT_ATOMS: atom_id res chain seq x y z
N MET A 1 -76.96 49.71 -19.33
CA MET A 1 -75.76 50.07 -20.10
C MET A 1 -74.65 49.09 -19.71
N LYS A 2 -74.12 48.34 -20.67
CA LYS A 2 -73.25 47.17 -20.47
C LYS A 2 -71.78 47.62 -20.50
N PRO A 3 -70.93 47.24 -19.54
CA PRO A 3 -69.49 47.27 -19.74
C PRO A 3 -68.99 45.90 -20.22
N THR A 4 -68.11 46.00 -21.19
CA THR A 4 -67.56 44.96 -22.05
C THR A 4 -66.39 44.25 -21.35
N HIS A 5 -66.25 42.95 -21.66
CA HIS A 5 -65.16 42.06 -21.23
C HIS A 5 -63.76 42.65 -21.50
N GLY A 6 -62.86 42.49 -20.53
CA GLY A 6 -61.41 42.61 -20.69
C GLY A 6 -60.73 41.40 -20.06
N THR A 7 -60.55 40.35 -20.86
CA THR A 7 -59.81 39.13 -20.50
C THR A 7 -58.33 39.47 -20.41
N ILE A 8 -57.73 39.42 -19.23
CA ILE A 8 -56.27 39.49 -19.06
C ILE A 8 -55.77 38.07 -18.84
N GLU A 9 -55.20 37.51 -19.90
CA GLU A 9 -54.52 36.22 -19.97
C GLU A 9 -53.35 36.19 -18.97
N PHE A 10 -53.60 35.67 -17.76
CA PHE A 10 -52.62 35.51 -16.68
C PHE A 10 -51.71 34.28 -16.89
N PHE A 11 -51.54 33.82 -18.13
CA PHE A 11 -51.07 32.48 -18.43
C PHE A 11 -49.79 32.50 -19.26
N ARG A 12 -48.73 33.17 -18.79
CA ARG A 12 -47.46 33.15 -19.56
C ARG A 12 -46.14 33.34 -18.82
N PHE A 13 -46.10 33.12 -17.51
CA PHE A 13 -44.82 33.20 -16.76
C PHE A 13 -44.52 32.04 -15.82
N LEU A 14 -45.33 30.98 -15.82
CA LEU A 14 -45.11 29.83 -14.94
C LEU A 14 -44.01 28.82 -15.37
N PRO A 15 -43.62 28.64 -16.66
CA PRO A 15 -42.70 27.55 -16.99
C PRO A 15 -41.23 27.91 -16.75
N VAL A 16 -40.87 29.18 -16.66
CA VAL A 16 -39.46 29.62 -16.58
C VAL A 16 -38.88 29.42 -15.18
N LEU A 17 -39.69 29.54 -14.13
CA LEU A 17 -39.21 29.42 -12.76
C LEU A 17 -38.89 27.97 -12.35
N VAL A 18 -39.58 26.99 -12.94
CA VAL A 18 -39.37 25.57 -12.61
C VAL A 18 -38.08 25.02 -13.24
N VAL A 19 -37.69 25.50 -14.42
CA VAL A 19 -36.46 25.02 -15.11
C VAL A 19 -35.19 25.47 -14.38
N ALA A 20 -35.20 26.63 -13.70
CA ALA A 20 -34.02 27.13 -12.99
C ALA A 20 -33.67 26.31 -11.73
N ALA A 21 -34.65 25.67 -11.08
CA ALA A 21 -34.42 24.90 -9.85
C ALA A 21 -33.83 23.50 -10.12
N LEU A 22 -34.06 22.90 -11.30
CA LEU A 22 -33.53 21.57 -11.64
C LEU A 22 -32.04 21.58 -12.02
N LEU A 23 -31.45 22.73 -12.34
CA LEU A 23 -30.04 22.83 -12.72
C LEU A 23 -29.07 22.80 -11.52
N MET A 24 -29.58 22.80 -10.29
CA MET A 24 -28.76 22.64 -9.07
C MET A 24 -28.76 21.22 -8.50
N ALA A 25 -29.33 20.23 -9.21
CA ALA A 25 -29.01 18.83 -8.96
C ALA A 25 -27.59 18.54 -9.47
N GLY A 26 -26.60 19.11 -8.78
CA GLY A 26 -25.20 18.79 -8.98
C GLY A 26 -25.03 17.31 -8.68
N CYS A 27 -24.68 16.54 -9.72
CA CYS A 27 -24.17 15.19 -9.57
C CYS A 27 -22.91 15.27 -8.69
N SER A 28 -23.04 15.07 -7.39
CA SER A 28 -21.90 14.67 -6.59
C SER A 28 -21.56 13.26 -7.04
N ASN A 29 -20.57 13.12 -7.93
CA ASN A 29 -19.86 11.86 -7.98
C ASN A 29 -19.22 11.71 -6.59
N PRO A 30 -19.61 10.71 -5.77
CA PRO A 30 -18.70 10.33 -4.71
C PRO A 30 -17.39 10.01 -5.44
N ALA A 31 -16.31 10.71 -5.12
CA ALA A 31 -14.99 10.22 -5.48
C ALA A 31 -15.01 8.74 -5.09
N GLU A 32 -14.78 7.84 -6.04
CA GLU A 32 -14.66 6.41 -5.74
C GLU A 32 -13.67 6.34 -4.60
N GLY A 33 -14.19 6.08 -3.40
CA GLY A 33 -13.39 6.06 -2.19
C GLY A 33 -12.31 5.06 -2.46
N ASP A 34 -11.06 5.52 -2.42
CA ASP A 34 -9.84 4.79 -2.72
C ASP A 34 -10.01 3.29 -2.42
N ARG A 35 -10.41 2.53 -3.45
CA ARG A 35 -10.59 1.07 -3.36
C ARG A 35 -9.28 0.38 -3.73
N ASP A 36 -8.18 1.12 -3.72
CA ASP A 36 -6.88 0.51 -3.83
C ASP A 36 -6.72 -0.40 -2.61
N PRO A 37 -6.35 -1.68 -2.82
CA PRO A 37 -6.03 -2.54 -1.71
C PRO A 37 -4.92 -1.84 -0.93
N VAL A 38 -5.18 -1.53 0.34
CA VAL A 38 -4.17 -0.94 1.22
C VAL A 38 -3.00 -1.92 1.24
N ALA A 39 -1.88 -1.51 0.67
CA ALA A 39 -0.62 -2.22 0.80
C ALA A 39 -0.33 -2.34 2.32
N LEU A 40 -0.42 -3.55 2.85
CA LEU A 40 -0.25 -3.81 4.29
C LEU A 40 1.23 -3.78 4.71
N GLY A 41 2.15 -3.50 3.79
CA GLY A 41 3.58 -3.36 4.03
C GLY A 41 4.08 -1.94 3.78
N SER A 42 5.37 -1.71 4.05
CA SER A 42 6.01 -0.41 3.87
C SER A 42 6.71 -0.30 2.51
N ASP A 43 6.75 0.92 1.99
CA ASP A 43 7.44 1.24 0.74
C ASP A 43 8.67 2.12 1.02
N LEU A 44 9.71 1.96 0.19
CA LEU A 44 10.91 2.77 0.25
C LEU A 44 11.52 2.88 -1.16
N ASN A 45 11.95 4.09 -1.54
CA ASN A 45 12.79 4.31 -2.72
C ASN A 45 14.18 4.69 -2.23
N PHE A 46 15.19 3.89 -2.56
CA PHE A 46 16.54 4.09 -2.04
C PHE A 46 17.61 3.54 -2.98
N ALA A 47 18.63 4.35 -3.29
CA ALA A 47 19.82 3.94 -4.03
C ALA A 47 19.57 3.20 -5.37
N GLY A 48 18.48 3.53 -6.08
CA GLY A 48 18.09 2.89 -7.34
C GLY A 48 17.27 1.60 -7.18
N LEU A 49 16.82 1.31 -5.95
CA LEU A 49 15.86 0.27 -5.64
C LEU A 49 14.53 0.87 -5.22
N GLU A 50 13.47 0.15 -5.56
CA GLU A 50 12.10 0.38 -5.12
C GLU A 50 11.65 -0.84 -4.30
N LEU A 51 11.51 -0.66 -2.99
CA LEU A 51 10.94 -1.65 -2.08
C LEU A 51 9.44 -1.40 -2.02
N ARG A 52 8.65 -2.44 -2.26
CA ARG A 52 7.18 -2.39 -2.33
C ARG A 52 6.55 -3.40 -1.40
N SER A 53 5.65 -2.91 -0.54
CA SER A 53 4.86 -3.70 0.40
C SER A 53 5.70 -4.62 1.30
N VAL A 54 6.80 -4.08 1.84
CA VAL A 54 7.71 -4.86 2.69
C VAL A 54 7.13 -5.04 4.09
N LEU A 55 7.07 -6.29 4.56
CA LEU A 55 6.58 -6.65 5.88
C LEU A 55 7.26 -7.93 6.40
N LEU A 56 7.18 -8.17 7.70
CA LEU A 56 7.64 -9.41 8.33
C LEU A 56 6.45 -10.33 8.62
N VAL A 57 6.63 -11.64 8.45
CA VAL A 57 5.69 -12.67 8.90
C VAL A 57 6.41 -13.61 9.85
N THR A 58 5.89 -13.76 11.06
CA THR A 58 6.45 -14.62 12.10
C THR A 58 5.34 -15.27 12.94
N SER A 59 5.67 -16.31 13.70
CA SER A 59 4.80 -16.87 14.75
C SER A 59 4.79 -16.03 16.03
N GLY A 60 5.85 -15.26 16.30
CA GLY A 60 6.00 -14.50 17.54
C GLY A 60 7.24 -13.60 17.56
N GLN A 61 7.39 -12.81 18.62
CA GLN A 61 8.65 -12.13 18.91
C GLN A 61 9.75 -13.15 19.18
N ASP A 62 10.98 -12.85 18.78
CA ASP A 62 12.17 -13.70 18.92
C ASP A 62 12.12 -15.02 18.13
N GLU A 63 11.05 -15.24 17.34
CA GLU A 63 10.89 -16.39 16.44
C GLU A 63 11.33 -16.01 15.01
N PRO A 64 11.77 -16.98 14.18
CA PRO A 64 12.20 -16.68 12.81
C PRO A 64 11.15 -15.93 12.00
N ALA A 65 11.59 -14.92 11.26
CA ALA A 65 10.70 -13.99 10.55
C ALA A 65 10.96 -14.03 9.05
N ARG A 66 9.93 -14.30 8.25
CA ARG A 66 10.03 -14.19 6.79
C ARG A 66 9.78 -12.77 6.33
N VAL A 67 10.66 -12.23 5.50
CA VAL A 67 10.40 -10.98 4.78
C VAL A 67 9.48 -11.27 3.60
N LEU A 68 8.44 -10.46 3.44
CA LEU A 68 7.59 -10.42 2.24
C LEU A 68 7.70 -9.04 1.56
N GLY A 69 7.29 -8.99 0.30
CA GLY A 69 7.33 -7.79 -0.53
C GLY A 69 8.06 -8.02 -1.85
N THR A 70 8.21 -6.95 -2.61
CA THR A 70 8.92 -6.95 -3.89
C THR A 70 9.99 -5.87 -3.90
N ILE A 71 11.17 -6.20 -4.39
CA ILE A 71 12.26 -5.24 -4.60
C ILE A 71 12.52 -5.13 -6.09
N ILE A 72 12.42 -3.93 -6.64
CA ILE A 72 12.62 -3.63 -8.05
C ILE A 72 13.90 -2.82 -8.19
N ASN A 73 14.79 -3.24 -9.08
CA ASN A 73 16.00 -2.52 -9.42
C ASN A 73 15.77 -1.74 -10.71
N THR A 74 15.77 -0.41 -10.62
CA THR A 74 15.51 0.49 -11.75
C THR A 74 16.81 0.88 -12.48
N THR A 75 17.92 0.22 -12.17
CA THR A 75 19.24 0.53 -12.74
C THR A 75 19.68 -0.52 -13.75
N ALA A 76 20.60 -0.14 -14.64
CA ALA A 76 21.17 -1.03 -15.66
C ALA A 76 22.25 -2.00 -15.15
N THR A 77 22.44 -2.11 -13.83
CA THR A 77 23.45 -2.96 -13.20
C THR A 77 22.82 -3.78 -12.08
N ASP A 78 23.29 -4.99 -11.85
CA ASP A 78 22.90 -5.78 -10.68
C ASP A 78 23.22 -5.01 -9.39
N ILE A 79 22.32 -5.12 -8.42
CA ILE A 79 22.48 -4.50 -7.09
C ILE A 79 22.42 -5.60 -6.04
N GLU A 80 23.38 -5.55 -5.11
CA GLU A 80 23.29 -6.27 -3.85
C GLU A 80 22.73 -5.32 -2.79
N LEU A 81 21.60 -5.71 -2.23
CA LEU A 81 20.97 -5.09 -1.07
C LEU A 81 21.34 -5.91 0.16
N ILE A 82 21.63 -5.25 1.28
CA ILE A 82 21.73 -5.91 2.59
C ILE A 82 20.53 -5.47 3.41
N LEU A 83 19.72 -6.42 3.85
CA LEU A 83 18.71 -6.23 4.89
C LEU A 83 19.32 -6.64 6.23
N ALA A 84 19.16 -5.82 7.27
CA ALA A 84 19.72 -6.10 8.57
C ALA A 84 18.75 -5.73 9.69
N ASP A 85 18.81 -6.49 10.78
CA ASP A 85 18.20 -6.18 12.06
C ASP A 85 19.30 -6.03 13.13
N SER A 86 18.97 -6.21 14.40
CA SER A 86 19.91 -6.04 15.50
C SER A 86 21.02 -7.09 15.59
N ASP A 87 20.80 -8.29 15.03
CA ASP A 87 21.63 -9.46 15.28
C ASP A 87 22.17 -10.11 14.00
N GLU A 88 21.66 -9.75 12.82
CA GLU A 88 22.17 -10.29 11.57
C GLU A 88 22.09 -9.35 10.35
N GLN A 89 22.68 -9.81 9.25
CA GLN A 89 22.67 -9.14 7.95
C GLN A 89 22.45 -10.18 6.85
N VAL A 90 21.47 -9.94 5.99
CA VAL A 90 21.07 -10.85 4.91
C VAL A 90 21.28 -10.16 3.56
N PRO A 91 22.25 -10.60 2.74
CA PRO A 91 22.46 -10.07 1.40
C PRO A 91 21.45 -10.66 0.41
N VAL A 92 20.90 -9.79 -0.45
CA VAL A 92 19.94 -10.11 -1.50
C VAL A 92 20.45 -9.53 -2.81
N LYS A 93 20.50 -10.36 -3.86
CA LYS A 93 20.90 -9.92 -5.21
C LYS A 93 19.69 -9.65 -6.08
N ILE A 94 19.59 -8.43 -6.61
CA ILE A 94 18.51 -7.98 -7.49
C ILE A 94 19.09 -7.70 -8.89
N PRO A 95 18.63 -8.40 -9.94
CA PRO A 95 19.16 -8.24 -11.29
C PRO A 95 18.89 -6.84 -11.86
N ALA A 96 19.76 -6.38 -12.76
CA ALA A 96 19.59 -5.14 -13.52
C ALA A 96 18.22 -5.07 -14.21
N ASN A 97 17.52 -3.94 -14.08
CA ASN A 97 16.17 -3.71 -14.63
C ASN A 97 15.18 -4.83 -14.30
N GLY A 98 15.35 -5.51 -13.16
CA GLY A 98 14.55 -6.67 -12.76
C GLY A 98 14.06 -6.55 -11.32
N ASN A 99 13.45 -7.62 -10.82
CA ASN A 99 12.87 -7.64 -9.49
C ASN A 99 13.25 -8.90 -8.69
N ARG A 100 12.94 -8.87 -7.40
CA ARG A 100 12.90 -10.01 -6.48
C ARG A 100 11.59 -9.98 -5.70
N GLU A 101 10.85 -11.07 -5.76
CA GLU A 101 9.59 -11.27 -5.07
C GLU A 101 9.82 -12.27 -3.91
N PHE A 102 9.63 -11.81 -2.68
CA PHE A 102 10.02 -12.58 -1.48
C PHE A 102 9.01 -13.63 -1.03
N ASP A 103 7.81 -13.62 -1.60
CA ASP A 103 6.84 -14.72 -1.53
C ASP A 103 7.29 -15.94 -2.35
N GLN A 104 8.03 -15.73 -3.44
CA GLN A 104 8.59 -16.79 -4.29
C GLN A 104 10.01 -17.20 -3.88
N THR A 105 10.84 -16.23 -3.48
CA THR A 105 12.22 -16.47 -3.03
C THR A 105 12.37 -16.07 -1.57
N PRO A 106 12.24 -17.02 -0.62
CA PRO A 106 12.21 -16.69 0.80
C PRO A 106 13.48 -15.99 1.27
N VAL A 107 13.30 -14.89 2.00
CA VAL A 107 14.32 -14.28 2.85
C VAL A 107 13.82 -14.44 4.28
N ILE A 108 14.58 -15.15 5.10
CA ILE A 108 14.22 -15.47 6.48
C ILE A 108 15.27 -14.82 7.38
N LEU A 109 14.78 -14.04 8.33
CA LEU A 109 15.53 -13.53 9.45
C LEU A 109 15.52 -14.56 10.59
N ASN A 110 16.58 -14.63 11.36
CA ASN A 110 16.74 -15.50 12.52
C ASN A 110 15.67 -15.23 13.57
N SER A 111 15.31 -13.96 13.77
CA SER A 111 14.33 -13.56 14.77
C SER A 111 13.52 -12.33 14.37
N ALA A 112 12.29 -12.23 14.86
CA ALA A 112 11.51 -11.00 14.80
C ALA A 112 11.83 -10.13 16.03
N PRO A 113 12.23 -8.86 15.86
CA PRO A 113 12.64 -8.02 16.99
C PRO A 113 11.46 -7.57 17.88
N GLU A 114 10.24 -7.65 17.38
CA GLU A 114 9.00 -7.25 18.06
C GLU A 114 7.89 -8.27 17.79
N ALA A 115 6.82 -8.25 18.58
CA ALA A 115 5.69 -9.16 18.41
C ALA A 115 4.81 -8.83 17.18
N PRO A 116 4.11 -9.81 16.59
CA PRO A 116 3.09 -9.56 15.57
C PRO A 116 2.07 -8.50 15.99
N GLY A 117 1.71 -7.60 15.07
CA GLY A 117 0.90 -6.41 15.32
C GLY A 117 1.72 -5.15 15.60
N ALA A 118 3.01 -5.28 15.93
CA ALA A 118 3.94 -4.18 16.04
C ALA A 118 4.58 -3.82 14.68
N ARG A 119 5.58 -2.94 14.73
CA ARG A 119 6.42 -2.56 13.59
C ARG A 119 7.89 -2.66 14.00
N ALA A 120 8.75 -3.08 13.09
CA ALA A 120 10.18 -3.23 13.29
C ALA A 120 10.96 -2.33 12.33
N ASP A 121 12.10 -1.82 12.79
CA ASP A 121 13.07 -1.16 11.94
C ASP A 121 14.01 -2.19 11.32
N LEU A 122 14.10 -2.19 9.99
CA LEU A 122 15.13 -2.91 9.26
C LEU A 122 16.09 -1.90 8.62
N SER A 123 17.39 -2.14 8.77
CA SER A 123 18.39 -1.43 8.00
C SER A 123 18.45 -1.96 6.56
N VAL A 124 18.55 -1.02 5.63
CA VAL A 124 18.62 -1.24 4.18
C VAL A 124 19.92 -0.61 3.71
N SER A 125 20.88 -1.45 3.33
CA SER A 125 22.21 -1.00 2.88
C SER A 125 22.46 -1.35 1.42
N VAL A 126 22.84 -0.34 0.62
CA VAL A 126 23.10 -0.47 -0.82
C VAL A 126 24.30 0.40 -1.19
N LYS A 127 25.33 -0.20 -1.81
CA LYS A 127 26.53 0.52 -2.30
C LYS A 127 27.18 1.43 -1.23
N GLY A 128 27.21 0.97 0.02
CA GLY A 128 27.80 1.70 1.16
C GLY A 128 26.93 2.85 1.71
N GLN A 129 25.71 3.03 1.20
CA GLN A 129 24.71 3.91 1.79
C GLN A 129 23.72 3.08 2.59
N GLU A 130 23.22 3.65 3.68
CA GLU A 130 22.30 2.99 4.60
C GLU A 130 21.06 3.86 4.86
N THR A 131 19.91 3.22 5.03
CA THR A 131 18.67 3.84 5.50
C THR A 131 17.85 2.84 6.29
N ILE A 132 16.78 3.30 6.95
CA ILE A 132 15.89 2.46 7.76
C ILE A 132 14.53 2.39 7.09
N ILE A 133 13.97 1.19 7.00
CA ILE A 133 12.56 0.96 6.68
C ILE A 133 11.84 0.41 7.91
N ASN A 134 10.81 1.12 8.38
CA ASN A 134 9.96 0.67 9.47
C ASN A 134 8.82 -0.18 8.90
N VAL A 135 8.84 -1.50 9.11
CA VAL A 135 7.94 -2.48 8.49
C VAL A 135 6.97 -3.09 9.50
N PRO A 136 5.71 -3.38 9.13
CA PRO A 136 4.78 -4.06 10.01
C PRO A 136 5.11 -5.55 10.16
N ILE A 137 4.75 -6.12 11.31
CA ILE A 137 4.91 -7.55 11.61
C ILE A 137 3.53 -8.21 11.65
N GLN A 138 3.37 -9.28 10.86
CA GLN A 138 2.14 -10.04 10.73
C GLN A 138 2.34 -11.48 11.20
N ASN A 139 1.21 -12.18 11.42
CA ASN A 139 1.18 -13.59 11.77
C ASN A 139 0.06 -14.33 11.02
N GLY A 140 -0.10 -15.62 11.30
CA GLY A 140 -1.13 -16.48 10.70
C GLY A 140 -2.56 -16.28 11.20
N THR A 141 -2.84 -15.24 11.99
CA THR A 141 -4.23 -14.89 12.32
C THR A 141 -4.99 -14.52 11.05
N PHE A 142 -4.33 -13.93 10.06
CA PHE A 142 -4.86 -13.78 8.70
C PHE A 142 -4.44 -14.96 7.82
N ASP A 143 -5.42 -15.58 7.16
CA ASP A 143 -5.25 -16.77 6.32
C ASP A 143 -4.16 -16.60 5.25
N GLN A 144 -4.07 -15.40 4.67
CA GLN A 144 -3.08 -15.05 3.64
C GLN A 144 -1.61 -15.11 4.11
N TYR A 145 -1.34 -15.02 5.42
CA TYR A 145 0.02 -15.05 5.96
C TYR A 145 0.45 -16.42 6.48
N ARG A 146 -0.50 -17.35 6.69
CA ARG A 146 -0.20 -18.70 7.20
C ARG A 146 0.85 -19.46 6.39
N PRO A 147 0.85 -19.42 5.03
CA PRO A 147 1.87 -20.12 4.23
C PRO A 147 3.29 -19.56 4.39
N TYR A 148 3.42 -18.36 4.95
CA TYR A 148 4.67 -17.62 5.03
C TYR A 148 5.30 -17.63 6.42
N ILE A 149 4.65 -18.22 7.43
CA ILE A 149 5.23 -18.41 8.76
C ILE A 149 6.40 -19.40 8.63
N PRO A 150 7.63 -19.01 8.99
CA PRO A 150 8.75 -19.95 9.05
C PRO A 150 8.45 -21.07 10.04
N SER A 151 8.73 -22.31 9.66
CA SER A 151 8.91 -23.37 10.63
C SER A 151 10.26 -23.17 11.31
N ALA A 152 10.34 -23.33 12.64
CA ALA A 152 11.63 -23.46 13.31
C ALA A 152 12.47 -24.51 12.57
N SER A 153 13.69 -24.14 12.18
CA SER A 153 14.61 -25.08 11.53
C SER A 153 14.87 -26.24 12.52
N PRO A 154 14.82 -27.51 12.08
CA PRO A 154 15.11 -28.65 12.96
C PRO A 154 16.57 -28.69 13.45
#